data_AF-A0A150XLZ6-F1
#
_entry.id   AF-A0A150XLZ6-F1
#
_cell.length_a   1.000
_cell.length_b   1.000
_cell.length_c   1.000
_cell.angle_alpha   90.00
_cell.angle_beta   90.00
_cell.angle_gamma   90.00
#
_symmetry.space_group_name_H-M   'P 1'
#
loop_
_entity.id
_entity.type
_entity.pdbx_description
1 polymer ?
#
loop_
_entity_poly.entity_id
_entity_poly.type
_entity_poly.pdbx_seq_one_letter_code
_entity_poly.pdbx_strand_id
1 'polypeptide(L)'
;MRKLSLIFMLTFIAQQMVNACELCKEKQPKALAEITHGAGPNGTLDYIIIWSAVIIVSLTFFYSIKYLVKPEKADPQHIKNIVTQEYF
;
A
#
# COMPACT_ATOMS: atom_id res chain seq x y z
N MET A 1 -3.86 22.85 11.25
CA MET A 1 -3.51 21.45 10.88
C MET A 1 -4.61 20.43 11.18
N ARG A 2 -5.29 20.48 12.35
CA ARG A 2 -6.34 19.49 12.70
C ARG A 2 -7.52 19.40 11.71
N LYS A 3 -8.01 20.56 11.22
CA LYS A 3 -9.09 20.61 10.21
C LYS A 3 -8.66 20.04 8.86
N LEU A 4 -7.42 20.28 8.45
CA LEU A 4 -6.85 19.77 7.20
C LEU A 4 -6.65 18.25 7.26
N SER A 5 -6.17 17.75 8.41
CA SER A 5 -6.06 16.31 8.67
C SER A 5 -7.43 15.61 8.67
N LEU A 6 -8.46 16.24 9.23
CA LEU A 6 -9.83 15.71 9.19
C LEU A 6 -10.41 15.70 7.77
N ILE A 7 -10.17 16.76 6.98
CA ILE A 7 -10.59 16.80 5.57
C ILE A 7 -9.89 15.69 4.78
N PHE A 8 -8.57 15.52 4.95
CA PHE A 8 -7.81 14.46 4.29
C PHE A 8 -8.34 13.07 4.65
N MET A 9 -8.60 12.83 5.94
CA MET A 9 -9.16 11.57 6.42
C MET A 9 -10.56 11.32 5.83
N LEU A 10 -11.41 12.35 5.77
CA LEU A 10 -12.76 12.24 5.21
C LEU A 10 -12.73 11.96 3.70
N THR A 11 -11.85 12.62 2.95
CA THR A 11 -11.67 12.36 1.51
C THR A 11 -11.13 10.96 1.24
N PHE A 12 -10.23 10.46 2.08
CA PHE A 12 -9.68 9.11 1.94
C PHE A 12 -10.74 8.02 2.16
N ILE A 13 -11.63 8.22 3.14
CA ILE A 13 -12.75 7.29 3.42
C ILE A 13 -13.78 7.32 2.28
N ALA A 14 -14.10 8.51 1.74
CA ALA A 14 -15.07 8.65 0.66
C ALA A 14 -14.63 7.92 -0.63
N GLN A 15 -13.32 7.81 -0.89
CA GLN A 15 -12.79 7.06 -2.04
C GLN A 15 -13.00 5.53 -1.93
N GLN A 16 -13.23 4.99 -0.74
CA GLN A 16 -13.41 3.55 -0.52
C GLN A 16 -14.85 3.08 -0.81
N MET A 17 -15.81 3.99 -1.03
CA MET A 17 -17.24 3.67 -1.16
C MET A 17 -17.70 3.40 -2.60
N VAL A 18 -16.77 3.13 -3.52
CA VAL A 18 -17.10 2.86 -4.93
C VAL A 18 -17.21 1.35 -5.15
N ASN A 19 -18.42 0.82 -5.11
CA ASN A 19 -18.70 -0.56 -5.50
C ASN A 19 -18.56 -0.73 -7.02
N ALA A 20 -18.21 -1.94 -7.47
CA ALA A 20 -18.18 -2.26 -8.89
C ALA A 20 -19.60 -2.14 -9.50
N CYS A 21 -19.72 -1.49 -10.67
CA CYS A 21 -20.96 -1.52 -11.46
C CYS A 21 -21.19 -2.91 -12.07
N GLU A 22 -22.42 -3.23 -12.46
CA GLU A 22 -22.80 -4.55 -13.02
C GLU A 22 -21.88 -5.00 -14.17
N LEU A 23 -21.49 -4.08 -15.05
CA LEU A 23 -20.55 -4.36 -16.15
C LEU A 23 -19.15 -4.76 -15.66
N CYS A 24 -18.66 -4.10 -14.61
CA CYS A 24 -17.36 -4.45 -14.02
C CYS A 24 -17.43 -5.81 -13.33
N LYS A 25 -18.54 -6.13 -12.65
CA LYS A 25 -18.72 -7.44 -11.98
C LYS A 25 -18.63 -8.60 -12.96
N GLU A 26 -19.25 -8.48 -14.13
CA GLU A 26 -19.25 -9.54 -15.15
C GLU A 26 -17.86 -9.74 -15.79
N LYS A 27 -17.07 -8.67 -15.93
CA LYS A 27 -15.76 -8.67 -16.60
C LYS A 27 -14.57 -8.87 -15.66
N GLN A 28 -14.80 -8.88 -14.35
CA GLN A 28 -13.78 -9.10 -13.33
C GLN A 28 -13.70 -10.59 -12.96
N PRO A 29 -12.52 -11.10 -12.56
CA PRO A 29 -12.41 -12.45 -12.02
C PRO A 29 -13.28 -12.59 -10.76
N LYS A 30 -13.90 -13.76 -10.57
CA LYS A 30 -14.90 -14.00 -9.50
C LYS A 30 -14.47 -13.58 -8.10
N ALA A 31 -13.18 -13.67 -7.79
CA ALA A 31 -12.63 -13.28 -6.50
C ALA A 31 -12.61 -11.77 -6.25
N LEU A 32 -12.61 -10.95 -7.31
CA LEU A 32 -12.45 -9.49 -7.24
C LEU A 32 -13.67 -8.72 -7.76
N ALA A 33 -14.63 -9.41 -8.38
CA ALA A 33 -15.78 -8.81 -9.08
C ALA A 33 -16.59 -7.80 -8.27
N GLU A 34 -16.78 -8.01 -6.97
CA GLU A 34 -17.54 -7.11 -6.11
C GLU A 34 -16.69 -5.98 -5.49
N ILE A 35 -15.37 -6.00 -5.68
CA ILE A 35 -14.42 -5.17 -4.92
C ILE A 35 -13.71 -4.16 -5.81
N THR A 36 -13.36 -4.55 -7.04
CA THR A 36 -12.53 -3.74 -7.93
C THR A 36 -13.36 -3.07 -9.02
N HIS A 37 -13.27 -1.73 -9.08
CA HIS A 37 -13.80 -0.95 -10.19
C HIS A 37 -12.78 -0.90 -11.34
N GLY A 38 -13.27 -0.91 -12.59
CA GLY A 38 -12.43 -0.91 -13.79
C GLY A 38 -12.31 -2.27 -14.48
N ALA A 39 -11.65 -2.31 -15.64
CA ALA A 39 -11.43 -3.54 -16.39
C ALA A 39 -10.47 -4.47 -15.65
N GLY A 40 -10.83 -5.76 -15.57
CA GLY A 40 -9.94 -6.80 -15.08
C GLY A 40 -8.79 -7.09 -16.06
N PRO A 41 -7.85 -7.96 -15.67
CA PRO A 41 -6.77 -8.41 -16.54
C PRO A 41 -7.36 -9.11 -17.78
N ASN A 42 -6.99 -8.67 -18.98
CA ASN A 42 -7.55 -9.18 -20.23
C ASN A 42 -6.84 -10.45 -20.74
N GLY A 43 -5.62 -10.73 -20.27
CA GLY A 43 -4.85 -11.89 -20.70
C GLY A 43 -3.70 -12.27 -19.77
N THR A 44 -2.98 -13.35 -20.11
CA THR A 44 -1.90 -13.93 -19.29
C THR A 44 -0.79 -12.94 -18.97
N LEU A 45 -0.44 -12.05 -19.90
CA LEU A 45 0.59 -11.04 -19.68
C LEU A 45 0.20 -10.05 -18.57
N ASP A 46 -1.07 -9.63 -18.53
CA ASP A 46 -1.56 -8.73 -17.48
C ASP A 46 -1.44 -9.38 -16.10
N TYR A 47 -1.75 -10.68 -15.99
CA TYR A 47 -1.56 -11.43 -14.75
C TYR A 47 -0.09 -11.54 -14.34
N ILE A 48 0.83 -11.76 -15.28
CA ILE A 48 2.27 -11.79 -14.99
C ILE A 48 2.73 -10.45 -14.44
N ILE A 49 2.31 -9.34 -15.08
CA ILE A 49 2.66 -7.98 -14.65
C ILE A 49 2.13 -7.73 -13.24
N ILE A 50 0.85 -8.00 -12.99
CA ILE A 50 0.22 -7.79 -11.67
C ILE A 50 0.95 -8.60 -10.59
N TRP A 51 1.21 -9.89 -10.82
CA TRP A 51 1.90 -10.72 -9.84
C TRP A 51 3.34 -10.28 -9.59
N SER A 52 4.06 -9.84 -10.63
CA SER A 52 5.40 -9.26 -10.45
C SER A 52 5.36 -7.99 -9.58
N ALA A 53 4.37 -7.12 -9.80
CA ALA A 53 4.19 -5.91 -9.00
C ALA A 53 3.85 -6.24 -7.54
N VAL A 54 2.97 -7.22 -7.30
CA VAL A 54 2.63 -7.70 -5.95
C VAL A 54 3.89 -8.17 -5.22
N ILE A 55 4.77 -8.93 -5.88
CA ILE A 55 6.03 -9.39 -5.29
C ILE A 55 6.94 -8.21 -4.94
N ILE A 56 7.17 -7.30 -5.89
CA ILE A 56 8.06 -6.14 -5.69
C ILE A 56 7.56 -5.25 -4.54
N VAL A 57 6.27 -4.93 -4.53
CA VAL A 57 5.66 -4.12 -3.47
C VAL A 57 5.73 -4.82 -2.12
N SER A 58 5.42 -6.12 -2.07
CA SER A 58 5.49 -6.90 -0.83
C SER A 58 6.90 -6.92 -0.24
N LEU A 59 7.91 -7.12 -1.09
CA LEU A 59 9.32 -7.06 -0.68
C LEU A 59 9.69 -5.66 -0.18
N THR A 60 9.30 -4.62 -0.93
CA THR A 60 9.60 -3.23 -0.57
C THR A 60 8.94 -2.85 0.76
N PHE A 61 7.68 -3.25 0.96
CA PHE A 61 6.95 -3.03 2.20
C PHE A 61 7.59 -3.78 3.37
N PHE A 62 7.96 -5.05 3.17
CA PHE A 62 8.68 -5.83 4.17
C PHE A 62 10.00 -5.15 4.58
N TYR A 63 10.82 -4.74 3.63
CA TYR A 63 12.08 -4.05 3.91
C TYR A 63 11.87 -2.68 4.55
N SER A 64 10.86 -1.93 4.12
CA SER A 64 10.46 -0.67 4.76
C SER A 64 10.17 -0.87 6.24
N ILE A 65 9.33 -1.84 6.60
CA ILE A 65 9.08 -2.20 8.00
C ILE A 65 10.35 -2.67 8.69
N LYS A 66 11.12 -3.59 8.09
CA LYS A 66 12.36 -4.13 8.65
C LYS A 66 13.32 -3.01 9.07
N TYR A 67 13.56 -2.05 8.19
CA TYR A 67 14.48 -0.93 8.44
C TYR A 67 13.89 0.14 9.37
N LEU A 68 12.56 0.28 9.39
CA LEU A 68 11.89 1.15 10.36
C LEU A 68 11.96 0.59 11.78
N VAL A 69 11.77 -0.72 11.96
CA VAL A 69 11.74 -1.39 13.28
C VAL A 69 13.14 -1.70 13.79
N LYS A 70 14.01 -2.28 12.95
CA LYS A 70 15.35 -2.71 13.35
C LYS A 70 16.36 -2.37 12.25
N PRO A 71 16.94 -1.15 12.25
CA PRO A 71 17.98 -0.80 11.30
C PRO A 71 19.20 -1.72 11.50
N GLU A 72 19.69 -2.33 10.42
CA GLU A 72 20.80 -3.30 10.45
C GLU A 72 22.13 -2.70 10.94
N LYS A 73 22.23 -1.37 10.97
CA LYS A 73 23.35 -0.68 11.62
C LYS A 73 22.87 -0.15 12.96
N ALA A 74 23.18 -0.89 14.02
CA ALA A 74 23.31 -0.34 15.37
C ALA A 74 24.58 0.53 15.47
N ASP A 75 24.84 1.34 14.44
CA ASP A 75 25.93 2.31 14.42
C ASP A 75 25.46 3.51 15.26
N PRO A 76 26.16 3.84 16.35
CA PRO A 76 25.85 5.02 17.16
C PRO A 76 25.79 6.32 16.34
N GLN A 77 26.51 6.39 15.21
CA GLN A 77 26.55 7.56 14.33
C GLN A 77 25.43 7.57 13.27
N HIS A 78 24.54 6.58 13.25
CA HIS A 78 23.40 6.59 12.33
C HIS A 78 22.43 7.73 12.71
N ILE A 79 21.94 8.50 11.73
CA ILE A 79 21.08 9.67 11.95
C ILE A 79 19.83 9.39 12.79
N LYS A 80 19.38 8.13 12.81
CA LYS A 80 18.24 7.65 13.61
C LYS A 80 18.57 7.39 15.08
N ASN A 81 19.85 7.22 15.44
CA ASN A 81 20.33 6.96 16.80
C ASN A 81 20.71 8.24 17.57
N ILE A 82 20.91 9.36 16.88
CA ILE A 82 21.29 10.66 17.45
C ILE A 82 20.33 11.08 18.57
N VAL A 83 19.02 10.90 18.36
CA VAL A 83 17.99 11.31 19.33
C VAL A 83 17.88 10.33 20.51
N THR A 84 18.31 9.08 20.37
CA THR A 84 18.24 8.07 21.45
C THR A 84 19.38 8.19 22.46
N GLN A 85 20.52 8.75 22.06
CA GLN A 85 21.72 8.90 22.91
C GLN A 85 21.68 10.19 23.75
N GLU A 86 20.79 11.14 23.44
CA GLU A 86 20.71 12.46 24.09
C GLU A 86 19.86 12.49 25.37
N TYR A 87 19.15 11.41 25.69
CA TYR A 87 18.19 11.34 26.81
C TYR A 87 18.52 10.28 27.89
N PHE A 88 19.72 9.69 27.86
CA PHE A 88 20.21 8.76 28.90
C PHE A 88 21.58 9.20 29.43
#